data_AF-A0AAU9BPV6-F1
#
_entry.id   AF-A0AAU9BPV6-F1
#
_cell.length_a   1.000
_cell.length_b   1.000
_cell.length_c   1.000
_cell.angle_alpha   90.00
_cell.angle_beta   90.00
_cell.angle_gamma   90.00
#
_symmetry.space_group_name_H-M   'P 1'
#
loop_
_entity.id
_entity.type
_entity.pdbx_description
1 polymer ?
#
loop_
_entity_poly.entity_id
_entity_poly.type
_entity_poly.pdbx_seq_one_letter_code
_entity_poly.pdbx_strand_id
1 'polypeptide(L)'
;MGTSWASLGLTGSHNRYETFTDELKKLKPLLGPALQQPSPTQPKLLAIKLYVYGFSRGAAAARAFVNWLSELLPVPTGKDEKPEQCLMVDELKIPVSVEFLGLLDTVASVGVAHVAPVAEGHMSWADNTQELPNEKTYGGLIKNCVHLVSSHEQRLCFPLDSIRRADGQYPANSKEIVYPGMHSDIGGGYPPGDQGKANGGDDSLLLSQIALNDLYCQAFQAGAPLKVPGESLPPDLQKDKWRALVLDVLTEFDVDTSLINRFNAWRELTLNLPPSGKKITDEQAAEYDPPRATVSLEKAFENQIAWITAWRIDRYAKGTMLTTPFYLRASDKDGNPGALETSKAKRDLKQGAVEARRREKIASQPADKMDELVLEAGIKDFDPDIAQTQLKQASVEFGEDYRQQLRSPTSIGQLVLAAIPHNTIFLLNIDDRPREYALIKASADTKVATLFPPLGEASNADTPAGLVRALFDDQVHDSRAWFMHYALGTREPWGSYFLYRMIYFGDNCNKSLSPLTIAGDVVGAATVVGGVIFSFRQKGTSAKLAGLAATAGLFTLESQAVDYLTGLAIPMVDNADALKAFTTEPGVVKAQQTAAIGEKRLEMAKSIIQSGWLEKAQSLVTT
;
A
#
# COMPACT_ATOMS: atom_id res chain seq x y z
N MET A 1 -18.02 16.98 -3.09
CA MET A 1 -17.57 16.08 -2.00
C MET A 1 -16.16 16.35 -1.47
N GLY A 2 -15.29 17.11 -2.15
CA GLY A 2 -13.94 17.39 -1.64
C GLY A 2 -13.93 18.11 -0.29
N THR A 3 -12.88 17.89 0.51
CA THR A 3 -12.60 18.67 1.71
C THR A 3 -11.75 19.87 1.35
N SER A 4 -12.11 21.07 1.83
CA SER A 4 -11.29 22.26 1.64
C SER A 4 -10.29 22.43 2.78
N TRP A 5 -9.17 23.09 2.50
CA TRP A 5 -8.17 23.44 3.52
C TRP A 5 -8.75 24.33 4.64
N ALA A 6 -9.75 25.16 4.32
CA ALA A 6 -10.40 26.07 5.27
C ALA A 6 -11.27 25.35 6.32
N SER A 7 -11.65 24.09 6.09
CA SER A 7 -12.53 23.35 7.02
C SER A 7 -11.80 22.38 7.94
N LEU A 8 -10.46 22.39 7.95
CA LEU A 8 -9.62 21.55 8.81
C LEU A 8 -9.93 20.04 8.71
N GLY A 9 -10.46 19.58 7.57
CA GLY A 9 -10.87 18.19 7.37
C GLY A 9 -12.17 17.77 8.07
N LEU A 10 -12.77 18.65 8.89
CA LEU A 10 -13.97 18.36 9.70
C LEU A 10 -15.25 18.18 8.87
N THR A 11 -15.25 18.62 7.62
CA THR A 11 -16.44 18.58 6.76
C THR A 11 -16.46 17.39 5.82
N GLY A 12 -15.47 16.49 5.83
CA GLY A 12 -15.39 15.40 4.85
C GLY A 12 -16.62 14.49 4.84
N SER A 13 -16.96 13.94 6.00
CA SER A 13 -18.15 13.09 6.15
C SER A 13 -19.44 13.85 5.85
N HIS A 14 -19.57 15.07 6.37
CA HIS A 14 -20.73 15.94 6.13
C HIS A 14 -20.90 16.28 4.63
N ASN A 15 -19.85 16.73 3.95
CA ASN A 15 -19.87 17.07 2.53
C ASN A 15 -20.25 15.86 1.66
N ARG A 16 -19.74 14.67 2.01
CA ARG A 16 -20.12 13.42 1.34
C ARG A 16 -21.60 13.12 1.56
N TYR A 17 -22.05 13.16 2.82
CA TYR A 17 -23.44 12.91 3.18
C TYR A 17 -24.41 13.87 2.46
N GLU A 18 -24.16 15.19 2.51
CA GLU A 18 -25.01 16.20 1.87
C GLU A 18 -25.05 15.99 0.35
N THR A 19 -23.89 15.96 -0.30
CA THR A 19 -23.83 15.80 -1.77
C THR A 19 -24.51 14.50 -2.19
N PHE A 20 -24.23 13.39 -1.49
CA PHE A 20 -24.81 12.10 -1.81
C PHE A 20 -26.32 12.07 -1.61
N THR A 21 -26.80 12.63 -0.50
CA THR A 21 -28.23 12.71 -0.18
C THR A 21 -28.96 13.57 -1.22
N ASP A 22 -28.37 14.67 -1.67
CA ASP A 22 -28.96 15.53 -2.69
C ASP A 22 -29.07 14.83 -4.03
N GLU A 23 -28.03 14.10 -4.46
CA GLU A 23 -28.10 13.28 -5.68
C GLU A 23 -29.11 12.14 -5.56
N LEU A 24 -29.16 11.45 -4.42
CA LEU A 24 -30.11 10.36 -4.21
C LEU A 24 -31.57 10.88 -4.18
N LYS A 25 -31.80 12.08 -3.62
CA LYS A 25 -33.10 12.76 -3.67
C LYS A 25 -33.54 13.09 -5.10
N LYS A 26 -32.62 13.51 -5.98
CA LYS A 26 -32.94 13.74 -7.41
C LYS A 26 -33.42 12.47 -8.11
N LEU A 27 -32.96 11.29 -7.66
CA LEU A 27 -33.41 9.99 -8.18
C LEU A 27 -34.75 9.51 -7.61
N LYS A 28 -35.28 10.13 -6.54
CA LYS A 28 -36.52 9.72 -5.87
C LYS A 28 -37.72 9.48 -6.82
N PRO A 29 -38.01 10.35 -7.82
CA PRO A 29 -39.13 10.12 -8.74
C PRO A 29 -38.98 8.84 -9.58
N LEU A 30 -37.76 8.38 -9.81
CA LEU A 30 -37.44 7.15 -10.54
C LEU A 30 -37.40 5.93 -9.61
N LEU A 31 -36.90 6.11 -8.38
CA LEU A 31 -36.73 5.04 -7.40
C LEU A 31 -38.06 4.50 -6.89
N GLY A 32 -39.06 5.35 -6.65
CA GLY A 32 -40.37 4.93 -6.16
C GLY A 32 -41.02 3.83 -7.02
N PRO A 33 -41.24 4.08 -8.33
CA PRO A 33 -41.74 3.07 -9.25
C PRO A 33 -40.84 1.83 -9.36
N ALA A 34 -39.51 2.02 -9.40
CA ALA A 34 -38.57 0.90 -9.50
C ALA A 34 -38.63 -0.04 -8.28
N LEU A 35 -38.81 0.49 -7.07
CA LEU A 35 -38.90 -0.29 -5.83
C LEU A 35 -40.28 -0.92 -5.63
N GLN A 36 -41.36 -0.24 -6.03
CA GLN A 36 -42.73 -0.73 -5.85
C GLN A 36 -43.17 -1.73 -6.93
N GLN A 37 -42.58 -1.66 -8.12
CA GLN A 37 -42.98 -2.45 -9.29
C GLN A 37 -44.49 -2.31 -9.57
N PRO A 38 -44.95 -1.14 -10.06
CA PRO A 38 -46.39 -0.87 -10.19
C PRO A 38 -47.09 -1.76 -11.23
N SER A 39 -46.34 -2.47 -12.07
CA SER A 39 -46.87 -3.52 -12.94
C SER A 39 -45.94 -4.73 -12.98
N PRO A 40 -46.46 -5.97 -13.12
CA PRO A 40 -45.64 -7.18 -13.25
C PRO A 40 -44.66 -7.17 -14.43
N THR A 41 -44.92 -6.35 -15.45
CA THR A 41 -44.08 -6.21 -16.65
C THR A 41 -42.86 -5.31 -16.45
N GLN A 42 -42.76 -4.58 -15.35
CA GLN A 42 -41.63 -3.71 -15.05
C GLN A 42 -40.63 -4.41 -14.12
N PRO A 43 -39.32 -4.12 -14.27
CA PRO A 43 -38.32 -4.65 -13.35
C PRO A 43 -38.47 -4.03 -11.96
N LYS A 44 -38.35 -4.87 -10.93
CA LYS A 44 -38.26 -4.42 -9.54
C LYS A 44 -36.80 -4.25 -9.14
N LEU A 45 -36.41 -3.08 -8.68
CA LEU A 45 -35.12 -2.87 -8.02
C LEU A 45 -35.14 -3.60 -6.68
N LEU A 46 -34.28 -4.61 -6.52
CA LEU A 46 -34.22 -5.43 -5.31
C LEU A 46 -33.10 -4.99 -4.36
N ALA A 47 -31.90 -4.74 -4.91
CA ALA A 47 -30.72 -4.40 -4.13
C ALA A 47 -29.61 -3.84 -5.03
N ILE A 48 -28.61 -3.22 -4.41
CA ILE A 48 -27.31 -2.89 -4.99
C ILE A 48 -26.26 -3.84 -4.41
N LYS A 49 -25.59 -4.58 -5.27
CA LYS A 49 -24.51 -5.51 -4.91
C LYS A 49 -23.20 -4.97 -5.46
N LEU A 50 -22.23 -4.74 -4.58
CA LEU A 50 -20.94 -4.16 -4.92
C LEU A 50 -19.86 -5.24 -4.92
N TYR A 51 -19.03 -5.21 -5.95
CA TYR A 51 -17.81 -6.02 -6.08
C TYR A 51 -16.67 -5.03 -6.28
N VAL A 52 -15.82 -4.90 -5.26
CA VAL A 52 -14.82 -3.83 -5.17
C VAL A 52 -13.43 -4.46 -5.23
N TYR A 53 -12.58 -3.95 -6.12
CA TYR A 53 -11.20 -4.41 -6.27
C TYR A 53 -10.24 -3.24 -6.12
N GLY A 54 -9.13 -3.45 -5.43
CA GLY A 54 -8.09 -2.45 -5.29
C GLY A 54 -6.72 -3.04 -5.08
N PHE A 55 -5.71 -2.39 -5.66
CA PHE A 55 -4.30 -2.70 -5.47
C PHE A 55 -3.56 -1.48 -4.91
N SER A 56 -2.63 -1.68 -3.98
CA SER A 56 -1.76 -0.61 -3.44
C SER A 56 -2.59 0.48 -2.75
N ARG A 57 -2.36 1.75 -3.09
CA ARG A 57 -3.23 2.87 -2.69
C ARG A 57 -4.67 2.72 -3.19
N GLY A 58 -4.90 2.01 -4.30
CA GLY A 58 -6.23 1.66 -4.76
C GLY A 58 -6.95 0.69 -3.82
N ALA A 59 -6.22 -0.22 -3.16
CA ALA A 59 -6.77 -1.05 -2.08
C ALA A 59 -7.10 -0.20 -0.84
N ALA A 60 -6.25 0.77 -0.51
CA ALA A 60 -6.53 1.71 0.58
C ALA A 60 -7.76 2.56 0.28
N ALA A 61 -7.92 2.99 -0.97
CA ALA A 61 -9.10 3.71 -1.45
C ALA A 61 -10.35 2.82 -1.43
N ALA A 62 -10.24 1.52 -1.75
CA ALA A 62 -11.35 0.57 -1.64
C ALA A 62 -11.82 0.41 -0.18
N ARG A 63 -10.88 0.29 0.77
CA ARG A 63 -11.19 0.25 2.21
C ARG A 63 -11.85 1.56 2.67
N ALA A 64 -11.30 2.70 2.25
CA ALA A 64 -11.87 4.00 2.56
C ALA A 64 -13.27 4.19 1.95
N PHE A 65 -13.48 3.74 0.71
CA PHE A 65 -14.76 3.73 0.04
C PHE A 65 -15.80 2.93 0.83
N VAL A 66 -15.47 1.71 1.31
CA VAL A 66 -16.40 0.88 2.09
C VAL A 66 -16.70 1.50 3.46
N ASN A 67 -15.71 2.12 4.11
CA ASN A 67 -15.94 2.89 5.34
C ASN A 67 -16.87 4.08 5.11
N TRP A 68 -16.59 4.91 4.10
CA TRP A 68 -17.45 6.05 3.79
C TRP A 68 -18.84 5.63 3.31
N LEU A 69 -18.98 4.48 2.64
CA LEU A 69 -20.28 3.90 2.33
C LEU A 69 -21.04 3.57 3.62
N SER A 70 -20.37 2.98 4.62
CA SER A 70 -21.01 2.66 5.90
C SER A 70 -21.50 3.91 6.64
N GLU A 71 -20.82 5.05 6.52
CA GLU A 71 -21.25 6.35 7.07
C GLU A 71 -22.56 6.87 6.44
N LEU A 72 -22.92 6.41 5.23
CA LEU A 72 -24.15 6.79 4.53
C LEU A 72 -25.34 5.88 4.87
N LEU A 73 -25.11 4.79 5.60
CA LEU A 73 -26.15 3.87 6.03
C LEU A 73 -26.84 4.39 7.30
N PRO A 74 -28.05 3.91 7.62
CA PRO A 74 -28.72 4.24 8.87
C PRO A 74 -27.79 4.11 10.08
N VAL A 75 -27.86 5.10 10.98
CA VAL A 75 -27.11 5.06 12.25
C VAL A 75 -27.86 4.15 13.23
N PRO A 76 -27.16 3.31 14.02
CA PRO A 76 -27.81 2.54 15.08
C PRO A 76 -28.56 3.45 16.06
N THR A 77 -29.84 3.19 16.30
CA THR A 77 -30.67 3.94 17.26
C THR A 77 -30.57 3.42 18.70
N GLY A 78 -29.89 2.30 18.92
CA GLY A 78 -29.62 1.70 20.24
C GLY A 78 -28.30 0.92 20.30
N LYS A 79 -27.85 0.57 21.52
CA LYS A 79 -26.55 -0.09 21.77
C LYS A 79 -26.37 -1.48 21.11
N ASP A 80 -27.47 -2.16 20.78
CA ASP A 80 -27.48 -3.53 20.23
C ASP A 80 -28.26 -3.64 18.91
N GLU A 81 -28.68 -2.50 18.33
CA GLU A 81 -29.41 -2.49 17.07
C GLU A 81 -28.44 -2.56 15.89
N LYS A 82 -28.66 -3.53 15.01
CA LYS A 82 -27.93 -3.59 13.74
C LYS A 82 -28.67 -2.71 12.73
N PRO A 83 -28.09 -1.57 12.29
CA PRO A 83 -28.68 -0.77 11.24
C PRO A 83 -28.97 -1.61 10.00
N GLU A 84 -30.10 -1.33 9.36
CA GLU A 84 -30.41 -1.91 8.07
C GLU A 84 -29.31 -1.51 7.08
N GLN A 85 -28.80 -2.49 6.32
CA GLN A 85 -27.79 -2.25 5.30
C GLN A 85 -28.48 -1.75 4.03
N CYS A 86 -28.95 -0.50 4.06
CA CYS A 86 -29.68 0.11 2.97
C CYS A 86 -29.34 1.60 2.81
N LEU A 87 -29.43 2.10 1.58
CA LEU A 87 -29.45 3.53 1.30
C LEU A 87 -30.89 4.03 1.44
N MET A 88 -31.09 5.16 2.12
CA MET A 88 -32.41 5.71 2.39
C MET A 88 -32.62 7.09 1.74
N VAL A 89 -33.80 7.29 1.15
CA VAL A 89 -34.34 8.62 0.82
C VAL A 89 -35.77 8.69 1.28
N ASP A 90 -36.01 9.50 2.32
CA ASP A 90 -37.28 9.52 3.04
C ASP A 90 -37.68 8.08 3.44
N GLU A 91 -38.82 7.59 2.96
CA GLU A 91 -39.32 6.23 3.24
C GLU A 91 -38.78 5.15 2.28
N LEU A 92 -38.05 5.53 1.22
CA LEU A 92 -37.54 4.59 0.22
C LEU A 92 -36.22 3.98 0.69
N LYS A 93 -36.16 2.65 0.68
CA LYS A 93 -34.98 1.88 1.10
C LYS A 93 -34.45 1.05 -0.05
N ILE A 94 -33.14 1.13 -0.29
CA ILE A 94 -32.44 0.33 -1.29
C ILE A 94 -31.41 -0.52 -0.56
N PRO A 95 -31.62 -1.84 -0.39
CA PRO A 95 -30.63 -2.72 0.22
C PRO A 95 -29.29 -2.63 -0.51
N VAL A 96 -28.19 -2.53 0.24
CA VAL A 96 -26.83 -2.47 -0.30
C VAL A 96 -25.92 -3.45 0.42
N SER A 97 -25.01 -4.06 -0.33
CA SER A 97 -23.99 -4.95 0.23
C SER A 97 -22.73 -4.92 -0.62
N VAL A 98 -21.59 -5.13 0.04
CA VAL A 98 -20.31 -5.44 -0.57
C VAL A 98 -20.18 -6.95 -0.59
N GLU A 99 -20.57 -7.55 -1.72
CA GLU A 99 -20.55 -9.01 -1.90
C GLU A 99 -19.12 -9.55 -1.95
N PHE A 100 -18.21 -8.77 -2.55
CA PHE A 100 -16.79 -9.08 -2.59
C PHE A 100 -15.93 -7.82 -2.47
N LEU A 101 -14.95 -7.87 -1.56
CA LEU A 101 -13.89 -6.86 -1.42
C LEU A 101 -12.53 -7.53 -1.67
N GLY A 102 -11.99 -7.35 -2.88
CA GLY A 102 -10.70 -7.87 -3.30
C GLY A 102 -9.59 -6.84 -3.13
N LEU A 103 -8.64 -7.10 -2.24
CA LEU A 103 -7.54 -6.21 -1.92
C LEU A 103 -6.21 -6.88 -2.28
N LEU A 104 -5.32 -6.14 -2.93
CA LEU A 104 -3.97 -6.56 -3.26
C LEU A 104 -3.00 -5.60 -2.57
N ASP A 105 -2.22 -6.13 -1.64
CA ASP A 105 -1.09 -5.49 -0.95
C ASP A 105 -1.33 -4.01 -0.59
N THR A 106 -2.34 -3.75 0.25
CA THR A 106 -2.74 -2.39 0.65
C THR A 106 -1.59 -1.56 1.19
N VAL A 107 -1.46 -0.34 0.66
CA VAL A 107 -0.48 0.67 1.09
C VAL A 107 -1.21 2.01 1.21
N ALA A 108 -1.44 2.48 2.44
CA ALA A 108 -2.18 3.72 2.72
C ALA A 108 -1.30 4.99 2.79
N SER A 109 0.02 4.83 2.72
CA SER A 109 0.99 5.93 2.67
C SER A 109 2.09 5.67 1.66
N VAL A 110 2.59 6.71 0.99
CA VAL A 110 3.84 6.66 0.21
C VAL A 110 4.64 7.89 0.54
N GLY A 111 5.55 7.72 1.49
CA GLY A 111 6.18 8.82 2.21
C GLY A 111 7.48 9.37 1.65
N VAL A 112 7.87 10.48 2.28
CA VAL A 112 9.17 11.19 2.22
C VAL A 112 10.37 10.39 2.76
N ALA A 113 10.20 9.07 2.99
CA ALA A 113 11.23 8.14 3.48
C ALA A 113 12.49 8.10 2.59
N HIS A 114 12.39 8.66 1.38
CA HIS A 114 13.45 8.80 0.40
C HIS A 114 14.47 9.90 0.69
N VAL A 115 14.15 10.94 1.49
CA VAL A 115 15.10 12.02 1.85
C VAL A 115 15.47 12.04 3.33
N ALA A 116 14.65 11.43 4.19
CA ALA A 116 14.79 11.48 5.63
C ALA A 116 14.38 10.13 6.28
N PRO A 117 14.86 9.80 7.49
CA PRO A 117 14.53 8.58 8.21
C PRO A 117 13.11 8.64 8.81
N VAL A 118 12.13 8.98 7.98
CA VAL A 118 10.75 9.20 8.36
C VAL A 118 9.85 8.19 7.69
N ALA A 119 8.77 7.83 8.38
CA ALA A 119 7.60 7.19 7.80
C ALA A 119 6.52 8.26 7.63
N GLU A 120 5.90 8.33 6.47
CA GLU A 120 4.65 9.06 6.35
C GLU A 120 3.53 8.13 6.87
N GLY A 121 2.73 8.64 7.80
CA GLY A 121 1.48 8.01 8.22
C GLY A 121 0.47 8.02 7.09
N HIS A 122 -0.73 7.47 7.31
CA HIS A 122 -1.71 7.39 6.24
C HIS A 122 -2.04 8.79 5.69
N MET A 123 -2.33 8.84 4.39
CA MET A 123 -2.88 10.04 3.78
C MET A 123 -4.17 10.44 4.52
N SER A 124 -4.52 11.73 4.54
CA SER A 124 -5.66 12.22 5.34
C SER A 124 -7.00 11.53 5.06
N TRP A 125 -7.22 11.04 3.85
CA TRP A 125 -8.42 10.28 3.48
C TRP A 125 -8.36 8.80 3.89
N ALA A 126 -7.14 8.27 4.06
CA ALA A 126 -6.86 6.91 4.47
C ALA A 126 -6.78 6.76 6.00
N ASP A 127 -6.63 7.88 6.72
CA ASP A 127 -6.68 7.94 8.17
C ASP A 127 -8.02 7.45 8.72
N ASN A 128 -7.97 6.55 9.70
CA ASN A 128 -9.13 5.93 10.36
C ASN A 128 -10.12 5.23 9.40
N THR A 129 -9.70 4.96 8.16
CA THR A 129 -10.53 4.34 7.12
C THR A 129 -9.91 3.07 6.55
N GLN A 130 -8.76 2.65 7.10
CA GLN A 130 -8.15 1.38 6.74
C GLN A 130 -8.76 0.22 7.52
N GLU A 131 -9.09 0.36 8.80
CA GLU A 131 -9.82 -0.71 9.50
C GLU A 131 -11.20 -0.90 8.84
N LEU A 132 -11.56 -2.14 8.48
CA LEU A 132 -12.85 -2.42 7.84
C LEU A 132 -14.01 -2.14 8.82
N PRO A 133 -15.19 -1.71 8.32
CA PRO A 133 -16.36 -1.42 9.16
C PRO A 133 -16.60 -2.49 10.22
N ASN A 134 -16.88 -2.03 11.44
CA ASN A 134 -17.05 -2.91 12.59
C ASN A 134 -18.30 -3.80 12.41
N GLU A 135 -18.16 -5.11 12.55
CA GLU A 135 -19.24 -6.07 12.37
C GLU A 135 -20.33 -6.01 13.46
N LYS A 136 -20.07 -5.39 14.61
CA LYS A 136 -21.11 -5.14 15.63
C LYS A 136 -22.11 -4.11 15.12
N THR A 137 -21.61 -3.09 14.42
CA THR A 137 -22.41 -1.99 13.88
C THR A 137 -22.92 -2.31 12.47
N TYR A 138 -22.02 -2.57 11.52
CA TYR A 138 -22.34 -2.78 10.11
C TYR A 138 -22.23 -4.25 9.71
N GLY A 139 -22.55 -5.15 10.65
CA GLY A 139 -22.51 -6.59 10.43
C GLY A 139 -23.34 -6.99 9.22
N GLY A 140 -22.70 -7.69 8.27
CA GLY A 140 -23.34 -8.13 7.04
C GLY A 140 -23.26 -7.14 5.88
N LEU A 141 -22.63 -5.96 6.03
CA LEU A 141 -22.32 -5.10 4.89
C LEU A 141 -21.34 -5.79 3.93
N ILE A 142 -20.22 -6.30 4.47
CA ILE A 142 -19.20 -7.04 3.73
C ILE A 142 -19.48 -8.54 3.86
N LYS A 143 -19.69 -9.20 2.72
CA LYS A 143 -20.01 -10.63 2.65
C LYS A 143 -18.77 -11.51 2.48
N ASN A 144 -17.76 -11.02 1.77
CA ASN A 144 -16.48 -11.69 1.59
C ASN A 144 -15.38 -10.64 1.33
N CYS A 145 -14.30 -10.68 2.10
CA CYS A 145 -13.11 -9.87 1.87
C CYS A 145 -11.87 -10.75 1.75
N VAL A 146 -11.09 -10.51 0.70
CA VAL A 146 -9.85 -11.24 0.42
C VAL A 146 -8.74 -10.21 0.25
N HIS A 147 -7.69 -10.32 1.07
CA HIS A 147 -6.52 -9.46 0.96
C HIS A 147 -5.28 -10.30 0.69
N LEU A 148 -4.76 -10.21 -0.54
CA LEU A 148 -3.53 -10.89 -0.95
C LEU A 148 -2.33 -9.98 -0.64
N VAL A 149 -1.31 -10.44 0.08
CA VAL A 149 -0.19 -9.61 0.56
C VAL A 149 1.18 -10.14 0.13
N SER A 150 2.09 -9.21 -0.16
CA SER A 150 3.47 -9.50 -0.55
C SER A 150 4.33 -9.83 0.66
N SER A 151 4.99 -10.99 0.63
CA SER A 151 5.90 -11.45 1.70
C SER A 151 7.35 -10.98 1.55
N HIS A 152 7.74 -10.39 0.42
CA HIS A 152 9.13 -10.00 0.14
C HIS A 152 9.36 -8.49 0.00
N GLU A 153 8.31 -7.68 -0.05
CA GLU A 153 8.43 -6.21 -0.08
C GLU A 153 9.11 -5.67 1.19
N GLN A 154 10.07 -4.76 1.04
CA GLN A 154 10.88 -4.23 2.15
C GLN A 154 11.10 -2.71 2.08
N ARG A 155 10.57 -2.03 1.05
CA ARG A 155 10.71 -0.57 0.93
C ARG A 155 10.01 0.14 2.08
N LEU A 156 10.67 1.16 2.65
CA LEU A 156 10.13 1.94 3.74
C LEU A 156 8.91 2.76 3.31
N CYS A 157 8.86 3.16 2.04
CA CYS A 157 7.74 3.87 1.45
C CYS A 157 6.55 2.98 1.04
N PHE A 158 6.60 1.65 1.24
CA PHE A 158 5.49 0.71 0.97
C PHE A 158 5.11 -0.09 2.23
N PRO A 159 4.74 0.56 3.35
CA PRO A 159 4.21 -0.17 4.49
C PRO A 159 2.93 -0.92 4.13
N LEU A 160 2.78 -2.12 4.68
CA LEU A 160 1.56 -2.90 4.51
C LEU A 160 0.51 -2.41 5.51
N ASP A 161 -0.69 -2.14 5.03
CA ASP A 161 -1.87 -2.02 5.88
C ASP A 161 -2.57 -3.38 5.93
N SER A 162 -2.37 -4.14 7.00
CA SER A 162 -3.08 -5.39 7.22
C SER A 162 -4.57 -5.13 7.46
N ILE A 163 -5.43 -6.09 7.11
CA ILE A 163 -6.85 -6.06 7.52
C ILE A 163 -7.06 -6.55 8.95
N ARG A 164 -6.00 -7.02 9.64
CA ARG A 164 -6.03 -7.39 11.05
C ARG A 164 -6.36 -6.17 11.92
N ARG A 165 -7.22 -6.36 12.92
CA ARG A 165 -7.58 -5.33 13.91
C ARG A 165 -6.52 -5.22 15.01
N ALA A 166 -6.58 -4.15 15.80
CA ALA A 166 -5.64 -3.91 16.91
C ALA A 166 -5.67 -5.00 17.99
N ASP A 167 -6.80 -5.70 18.16
CA ASP A 167 -6.95 -6.85 19.07
C ASP A 167 -6.36 -8.17 18.52
N GLY A 168 -5.76 -8.12 17.32
CA GLY A 168 -5.14 -9.26 16.66
C GLY A 168 -6.12 -10.17 15.89
N GLN A 169 -7.42 -9.90 15.93
CA GLN A 169 -8.42 -10.64 15.18
C GLN A 169 -8.56 -10.12 13.76
N TYR A 170 -9.01 -11.00 12.86
CA TYR A 170 -9.41 -10.62 11.51
C TYR A 170 -10.92 -10.29 11.50
N PRO A 171 -11.37 -9.30 10.71
CA PRO A 171 -12.79 -9.02 10.53
C PRO A 171 -13.56 -10.26 10.06
N ALA A 172 -14.84 -10.34 10.41
CA ALA A 172 -15.69 -11.44 9.97
C ALA A 172 -15.72 -11.54 8.43
N ASN A 173 -15.85 -12.76 7.91
CA ASN A 173 -15.87 -13.06 6.47
C ASN A 173 -14.65 -12.53 5.69
N SER A 174 -13.50 -12.39 6.36
CA SER A 174 -12.30 -11.84 5.75
C SER A 174 -11.11 -12.80 5.86
N LYS A 175 -10.29 -12.84 4.83
CA LYS A 175 -9.05 -13.63 4.77
C LYS A 175 -7.90 -12.73 4.29
N GLU A 176 -6.74 -12.88 4.91
CA GLU A 176 -5.48 -12.27 4.46
C GLU A 176 -4.50 -13.37 4.09
N ILE A 177 -4.02 -13.38 2.84
CA ILE A 177 -3.31 -14.51 2.25
C ILE A 177 -1.93 -14.05 1.80
N VAL A 178 -0.90 -14.73 2.30
CA VAL A 178 0.50 -14.39 2.03
C VAL A 178 0.97 -15.02 0.72
N TYR A 179 1.52 -14.20 -0.16
CA TYR A 179 2.04 -14.60 -1.47
C TYR A 179 3.54 -14.24 -1.63
N PRO A 180 4.31 -15.01 -2.41
CA PRO A 180 5.68 -14.67 -2.74
C PRO A 180 5.71 -13.49 -3.71
N GLY A 181 6.76 -12.70 -3.60
CA GLY A 181 7.08 -11.61 -4.51
C GLY A 181 7.04 -10.26 -3.83
N MET A 182 7.41 -9.21 -4.55
CA MET A 182 7.31 -7.81 -4.14
C MET A 182 5.89 -7.26 -4.35
N HIS A 183 5.69 -5.96 -4.11
CA HIS A 183 4.39 -5.30 -4.23
C HIS A 183 3.64 -5.56 -5.55
N SER A 184 4.30 -5.34 -6.70
CA SER A 184 3.70 -5.52 -8.03
C SER A 184 3.79 -6.97 -8.56
N ASP A 185 4.53 -7.85 -7.88
CA ASP A 185 4.41 -9.29 -8.13
C ASP A 185 3.07 -9.85 -7.63
N ILE A 186 2.35 -9.10 -6.79
CA ILE A 186 1.00 -9.45 -6.32
C ILE A 186 -0.06 -8.69 -7.11
N GLY A 187 0.03 -7.36 -7.13
CA GLY A 187 -0.99 -6.52 -7.76
C GLY A 187 -0.90 -6.38 -9.27
N GLY A 188 0.16 -6.89 -9.89
CA GLY A 188 0.48 -6.68 -11.29
C GLY A 188 1.14 -5.33 -11.58
N GLY A 189 1.55 -5.16 -12.82
CA GLY A 189 2.12 -3.91 -13.35
C GLY A 189 3.56 -4.00 -13.86
N TYR A 190 4.27 -5.09 -13.59
CA TYR A 190 5.52 -5.41 -14.27
C TYR A 190 5.25 -5.98 -15.66
N PRO A 191 5.89 -5.47 -16.73
CA PRO A 191 5.80 -6.09 -18.04
C PRO A 191 6.73 -7.30 -18.16
N PRO A 192 6.46 -8.24 -19.08
CA PRO A 192 7.38 -9.33 -19.40
C PRO A 192 8.78 -8.80 -19.76
N GLY A 193 9.81 -9.42 -19.17
CA GLY A 193 11.21 -9.03 -19.36
C GLY A 193 11.72 -7.94 -18.41
N ASP A 194 10.86 -7.28 -17.62
CA ASP A 194 11.34 -6.26 -16.67
C ASP A 194 12.30 -6.88 -15.65
N GLN A 195 13.41 -6.18 -15.36
CA GLN A 195 14.52 -6.72 -14.56
C GLN A 195 15.06 -8.11 -15.02
N GLY A 196 14.78 -8.49 -16.28
CA GLY A 196 15.08 -9.81 -16.80
C GLY A 196 14.23 -10.94 -16.21
N LYS A 197 13.05 -10.61 -15.65
CA LYS A 197 12.04 -11.54 -15.11
C LYS A 197 10.95 -11.81 -16.13
N ALA A 198 10.26 -12.95 -16.01
CA ALA A 198 9.13 -13.36 -16.85
C ALA A 198 9.37 -13.11 -18.36
N ASN A 199 10.49 -13.62 -18.90
CA ASN A 199 10.84 -13.40 -20.31
C ASN A 199 9.98 -14.32 -21.20
N GLY A 200 8.75 -13.90 -21.46
CA GLY A 200 7.79 -14.52 -22.38
C GLY A 200 7.32 -13.55 -23.46
N GLY A 201 6.54 -14.07 -24.42
CA GLY A 201 5.84 -13.23 -25.41
C GLY A 201 4.55 -12.60 -24.87
N ASP A 202 4.13 -13.00 -23.68
CA ASP A 202 2.89 -12.64 -23.00
C ASP A 202 3.11 -12.62 -21.47
N ASP A 203 2.03 -12.39 -20.72
CA ASP A 203 2.03 -12.24 -19.27
C ASP A 203 2.07 -13.57 -18.50
N SER A 204 2.01 -14.72 -19.19
CA SER A 204 1.82 -16.04 -18.55
C SER A 204 2.92 -16.46 -17.57
N LEU A 205 4.11 -15.86 -17.69
CA LEU A 205 5.26 -16.08 -16.80
C LEU A 205 5.36 -15.09 -15.64
N LEU A 206 4.52 -14.06 -15.58
CA LEU A 206 4.52 -13.06 -14.50
C LEU A 206 3.96 -13.67 -13.21
N LEU A 207 4.65 -13.43 -12.09
CA LEU A 207 4.23 -13.97 -10.79
C LEU A 207 2.82 -13.52 -10.38
N SER A 208 2.42 -12.31 -10.79
CA SER A 208 1.11 -11.73 -10.54
C SER A 208 -0.04 -12.53 -11.14
N GLN A 209 0.21 -13.37 -12.15
CA GLN A 209 -0.82 -14.22 -12.74
C GLN A 209 -1.43 -15.21 -11.73
N ILE A 210 -0.66 -15.65 -10.73
CA ILE A 210 -1.19 -16.52 -9.68
C ILE A 210 -2.19 -15.76 -8.80
N ALA A 211 -1.81 -14.57 -8.33
CA ALA A 211 -2.67 -13.73 -7.50
C ALA A 211 -3.91 -13.25 -8.27
N LEU A 212 -3.76 -12.93 -9.56
CA LEU A 212 -4.88 -12.59 -10.46
C LEU A 212 -5.90 -13.72 -10.55
N ASN A 213 -5.45 -14.95 -10.82
CA ASN A 213 -6.33 -16.11 -10.96
C ASN A 213 -6.99 -16.49 -9.63
N ASP A 214 -6.28 -16.42 -8.50
CA ASP A 214 -6.86 -16.65 -7.16
C ASP A 214 -7.96 -15.60 -6.85
N LEU A 215 -7.67 -14.32 -7.09
CA LEU A 215 -8.64 -13.25 -6.87
C LEU A 215 -9.87 -13.40 -7.78
N TYR A 216 -9.68 -13.77 -9.05
CA TYR A 216 -10.75 -14.07 -9.99
C TYR A 216 -11.64 -15.21 -9.48
N CYS A 217 -11.05 -16.33 -9.05
CA CYS A 217 -11.80 -17.47 -8.54
C CYS A 217 -12.60 -17.11 -7.29
N GLN A 218 -11.97 -16.43 -6.32
CA GLN A 218 -12.65 -16.03 -5.08
C GLN A 218 -13.77 -15.01 -5.32
N ALA A 219 -13.57 -14.08 -6.25
CA ALA A 219 -14.60 -13.14 -6.65
C ALA A 219 -15.76 -13.83 -7.36
N PHE A 220 -15.46 -14.73 -8.30
CA PHE A 220 -16.48 -15.50 -9.03
C PHE A 220 -17.30 -16.36 -8.08
N GLN A 221 -16.67 -17.03 -7.12
CA GLN A 221 -17.34 -17.83 -6.09
C GLN A 221 -18.22 -16.97 -5.16
N ALA A 222 -17.84 -15.72 -4.92
CA ALA A 222 -18.66 -14.74 -4.21
C ALA A 222 -19.82 -14.16 -5.06
N GLY A 223 -19.98 -14.61 -6.32
CA GLY A 223 -21.06 -14.19 -7.22
C GLY A 223 -20.74 -12.96 -8.07
N ALA A 224 -19.47 -12.55 -8.16
CA ALA A 224 -19.08 -11.44 -9.02
C ALA A 224 -19.50 -11.69 -10.48
N PRO A 225 -20.00 -10.66 -11.19
CA PRO A 225 -20.45 -10.78 -12.58
C PRO A 225 -19.27 -10.81 -13.55
N LEU A 226 -18.36 -11.76 -13.35
CA LEU A 226 -17.19 -11.97 -14.19
C LEU A 226 -17.54 -12.89 -15.34
N LYS A 227 -16.88 -12.66 -16.48
CA LYS A 227 -16.95 -13.52 -17.65
C LYS A 227 -16.10 -14.78 -17.41
N VAL A 228 -16.45 -15.87 -18.09
CA VAL A 228 -15.75 -17.16 -18.00
C VAL A 228 -15.20 -17.58 -19.37
N PRO A 229 -14.27 -18.54 -19.45
CA PRO A 229 -13.94 -19.18 -20.73
C PRO A 229 -15.21 -19.70 -21.40
N GLY A 230 -15.35 -19.46 -22.70
CA GLY A 230 -16.59 -19.81 -23.41
C GLY A 230 -16.91 -21.32 -23.37
N GLU A 231 -15.89 -22.15 -23.30
CA GLU A 231 -15.99 -23.61 -23.16
C GLU A 231 -16.51 -24.07 -21.79
N SER A 232 -16.39 -23.23 -20.77
CA SER A 232 -16.93 -23.49 -19.42
C SER A 232 -18.42 -23.18 -19.30
N LEU A 233 -19.04 -22.55 -20.31
CA LEU A 233 -20.46 -22.22 -20.28
C LEU A 233 -21.34 -23.47 -20.45
N PRO A 234 -22.35 -23.67 -19.57
CA PRO A 234 -23.38 -24.69 -19.77
C PRO A 234 -24.08 -24.56 -21.13
N PRO A 235 -24.56 -25.66 -21.75
CA PRO A 235 -25.15 -25.65 -23.08
C PRO A 235 -26.30 -24.64 -23.26
N ASP A 236 -27.11 -24.42 -22.24
CA ASP A 236 -28.24 -23.47 -22.24
C ASP A 236 -27.79 -21.98 -22.20
N LEU A 237 -26.57 -21.72 -21.72
CA LEU A 237 -25.95 -20.39 -21.64
C LEU A 237 -24.98 -20.08 -22.78
N GLN A 238 -24.65 -21.04 -23.65
CA GLN A 238 -23.73 -20.80 -24.79
C GLN A 238 -24.21 -19.72 -25.77
N LYS A 239 -25.53 -19.47 -25.84
CA LYS A 239 -26.11 -18.37 -26.62
C LYS A 239 -25.78 -16.98 -26.05
N ASP A 240 -25.50 -16.89 -24.74
CA ASP A 240 -25.21 -15.65 -24.03
C ASP A 240 -23.73 -15.28 -24.17
N LYS A 241 -23.27 -15.00 -25.39
CA LYS A 241 -21.85 -14.70 -25.70
C LYS A 241 -21.25 -13.57 -24.85
N TRP A 242 -22.07 -12.69 -24.31
CA TRP A 242 -21.64 -11.62 -23.40
C TRP A 242 -21.09 -12.13 -22.07
N ARG A 243 -21.36 -13.39 -21.70
CA ARG A 243 -20.80 -14.07 -20.51
C ARG A 243 -19.41 -14.69 -20.77
N ALA A 244 -19.01 -14.83 -22.03
CA ALA A 244 -17.74 -15.42 -22.41
C ALA A 244 -16.63 -14.37 -22.47
N LEU A 245 -15.44 -14.73 -21.99
CA LEU A 245 -14.20 -13.99 -22.25
C LEU A 245 -13.90 -14.02 -23.74
N VAL A 246 -13.49 -12.88 -24.27
CA VAL A 246 -12.90 -12.77 -25.61
C VAL A 246 -11.44 -13.23 -25.55
N LEU A 247 -10.90 -13.69 -26.68
CA LEU A 247 -9.62 -14.41 -26.71
C LEU A 247 -8.44 -13.59 -26.16
N ASP A 248 -8.39 -12.29 -26.47
CA ASP A 248 -7.37 -11.36 -25.96
C ASP A 248 -7.42 -11.26 -24.43
N VAL A 249 -8.61 -11.08 -23.85
CA VAL A 249 -8.76 -11.05 -22.39
C VAL A 249 -8.51 -12.43 -21.77
N LEU A 250 -8.89 -13.52 -22.44
CA LEU A 250 -8.61 -14.87 -21.95
C LEU A 250 -7.10 -15.10 -21.78
N THR A 251 -6.30 -14.66 -22.75
CA THR A 251 -4.83 -14.80 -22.71
C THR A 251 -4.19 -13.96 -21.60
N GLU A 252 -4.84 -12.90 -21.12
CA GLU A 252 -4.39 -12.13 -19.95
C GLU A 252 -4.49 -12.93 -18.64
N PHE A 253 -5.20 -14.06 -18.61
CA PHE A 253 -5.31 -14.95 -17.44
C PHE A 253 -4.41 -16.19 -17.53
N ASP A 254 -3.69 -16.37 -18.63
CA ASP A 254 -2.85 -17.55 -18.81
C ASP A 254 -1.75 -17.62 -17.75
N VAL A 255 -1.39 -18.85 -17.39
CA VAL A 255 -0.33 -19.15 -16.42
C VAL A 255 0.54 -20.26 -16.98
N ASP A 256 1.82 -19.99 -17.16
CA ASP A 256 2.76 -20.98 -17.67
C ASP A 256 2.99 -22.10 -16.64
N THR A 257 3.15 -23.33 -17.13
CA THR A 257 3.35 -24.51 -16.27
C THR A 257 4.61 -24.39 -15.42
N SER A 258 5.67 -23.76 -15.93
CA SER A 258 6.90 -23.54 -15.15
C SER A 258 6.67 -22.59 -13.98
N LEU A 259 5.86 -21.54 -14.15
CA LEU A 259 5.47 -20.64 -13.06
C LEU A 259 4.64 -21.38 -12.00
N ILE A 260 3.66 -22.19 -12.41
CA ILE A 260 2.86 -23.03 -11.49
C ILE A 260 3.78 -23.94 -10.64
N ASN A 261 4.72 -24.63 -11.29
CA ASN A 261 5.64 -25.53 -10.60
C ASN A 261 6.55 -24.79 -9.61
N ARG A 262 7.06 -23.62 -9.99
CA ARG A 262 7.91 -22.77 -9.14
C ARG A 262 7.15 -22.21 -7.93
N PHE A 263 5.92 -21.73 -8.15
CA PHE A 263 5.05 -21.26 -7.07
C PHE A 263 4.68 -22.39 -6.09
N ASN A 264 4.34 -23.56 -6.59
CA ASN A 264 4.03 -24.70 -5.74
C ASN A 264 5.25 -25.24 -4.98
N ALA A 265 6.44 -25.19 -5.58
CA ALA A 265 7.69 -25.49 -4.86
C ALA A 265 7.94 -24.49 -3.72
N TRP A 266 7.60 -23.21 -3.90
CA TRP A 266 7.66 -22.22 -2.82
C TRP A 266 6.71 -22.57 -1.67
N ARG A 267 5.47 -22.99 -1.99
CA ARG A 267 4.51 -23.48 -0.98
C ARG A 267 5.06 -24.69 -0.22
N GLU A 268 5.60 -25.67 -0.92
CA GLU A 268 6.14 -26.88 -0.32
C GLU A 268 7.34 -26.58 0.58
N LEU A 269 8.37 -25.92 0.04
CA LEU A 269 9.63 -25.72 0.75
C LEU A 269 9.53 -24.67 1.86
N THR A 270 8.93 -23.52 1.56
CA THR A 270 9.04 -22.36 2.45
C THR A 270 7.94 -22.31 3.51
N LEU A 271 6.77 -22.89 3.20
CA LEU A 271 5.62 -22.96 4.10
C LEU A 271 5.45 -24.37 4.71
N ASN A 272 6.28 -25.34 4.33
CA ASN A 272 6.18 -26.73 4.76
C ASN A 272 4.79 -27.34 4.49
N LEU A 273 4.20 -26.99 3.34
CA LEU A 273 2.92 -27.54 2.90
C LEU A 273 3.14 -28.88 2.17
N PRO A 274 2.14 -29.77 2.15
CA PRO A 274 2.24 -31.03 1.42
C PRO A 274 2.57 -30.83 -0.06
N PRO A 275 3.36 -31.73 -0.68
CA PRO A 275 3.69 -31.65 -2.10
C PRO A 275 2.44 -31.60 -2.99
N SER A 276 2.45 -30.70 -3.96
CA SER A 276 1.35 -30.50 -4.92
C SER A 276 1.31 -31.55 -6.05
N GLY A 277 2.16 -32.58 -5.99
CA GLY A 277 2.40 -33.53 -7.10
C GLY A 277 1.21 -34.39 -7.52
N LYS A 278 0.06 -34.32 -6.83
CA LYS A 278 -1.21 -34.91 -7.28
C LYS A 278 -2.19 -33.81 -7.63
N LYS A 279 -2.67 -33.81 -8.87
CA LYS A 279 -3.78 -32.95 -9.30
C LYS A 279 -4.99 -33.25 -8.41
N ILE A 280 -5.55 -32.20 -7.81
CA ILE A 280 -6.85 -32.28 -7.12
C ILE A 280 -7.98 -32.33 -8.15
N THR A 281 -9.13 -32.87 -7.76
CA THR A 281 -10.33 -32.87 -8.62
C THR A 281 -10.83 -31.44 -8.86
N ASP A 282 -11.59 -31.22 -9.93
CA ASP A 282 -12.13 -29.89 -10.23
C ASP A 282 -13.10 -29.42 -9.13
N GLU A 283 -13.82 -30.35 -8.50
CA GLU A 283 -14.67 -30.08 -7.33
C GLU A 283 -13.84 -29.62 -6.13
N GLN A 284 -12.72 -30.30 -5.83
CA GLN A 284 -11.81 -29.88 -4.77
C GLN A 284 -11.14 -28.53 -5.06
N ALA A 285 -10.86 -28.23 -6.33
CA ALA A 285 -10.32 -26.94 -6.74
C ALA A 285 -11.35 -25.81 -6.56
N ALA A 286 -12.61 -26.06 -6.91
CA ALA A 286 -13.71 -25.11 -6.73
C ALA A 286 -14.02 -24.80 -5.26
N GLU A 287 -13.69 -25.73 -4.36
CA GLU A 287 -13.86 -25.59 -2.90
C GLU A 287 -12.55 -25.23 -2.17
N TYR A 288 -11.49 -24.84 -2.91
CA TYR A 288 -10.20 -24.56 -2.31
C TYR A 288 -10.27 -23.42 -1.28
N ASP A 289 -9.78 -23.71 -0.07
CA ASP A 289 -9.57 -22.73 0.99
C ASP A 289 -8.08 -22.69 1.35
N PRO A 290 -7.43 -21.51 1.36
CA PRO A 290 -6.04 -21.40 1.77
C PRO A 290 -5.83 -21.93 3.21
N PRO A 291 -4.79 -22.74 3.46
CA PRO A 291 -4.52 -23.25 4.78
C PRO A 291 -4.18 -22.12 5.74
N ARG A 292 -4.80 -22.12 6.92
CA ARG A 292 -4.53 -21.12 7.96
C ARG A 292 -3.10 -21.26 8.48
N ALA A 293 -2.33 -20.17 8.41
CA ALA A 293 -1.00 -20.13 9.00
C ALA A 293 -1.06 -20.35 10.52
N THR A 294 -0.09 -21.11 11.06
CA THR A 294 0.03 -21.38 12.50
C THR A 294 0.81 -20.29 13.25
N VAL A 295 1.22 -19.24 12.55
CA VAL A 295 2.06 -18.15 13.05
C VAL A 295 1.43 -16.80 12.70
N SER A 296 1.86 -15.73 13.38
CA SER A 296 1.42 -14.38 13.03
C SER A 296 1.95 -13.95 11.67
N LEU A 297 1.32 -12.91 11.09
CA LEU A 297 1.74 -12.32 9.82
C LEU A 297 3.22 -11.91 9.84
N GLU A 298 3.68 -11.30 10.93
CA GLU A 298 5.08 -10.91 11.13
C GLU A 298 6.01 -12.11 11.04
N LYS A 299 5.68 -13.22 11.72
CA LYS A 299 6.49 -14.44 11.68
C LYS A 299 6.48 -15.12 10.31
N ALA A 300 5.35 -15.08 9.61
CA ALA A 300 5.30 -15.54 8.22
C ALA A 300 6.25 -14.71 7.35
N PHE A 301 6.25 -13.39 7.49
CA PHE A 301 7.14 -12.48 6.75
C PHE A 301 8.61 -12.68 7.13
N GLU A 302 8.94 -12.81 8.41
CA GLU A 302 10.30 -13.10 8.88
C GLU A 302 10.88 -14.36 8.19
N ASN A 303 10.08 -15.43 8.09
CA ASN A 303 10.49 -16.66 7.40
C ASN A 303 10.72 -16.43 5.89
N GLN A 304 9.81 -15.70 5.23
CA GLN A 304 9.92 -15.42 3.80
C GLN A 304 11.10 -14.50 3.46
N ILE A 305 11.33 -13.46 4.27
CA ILE A 305 12.51 -12.59 4.17
C ILE A 305 13.80 -13.39 4.32
N ALA A 306 13.86 -14.39 5.19
CA ALA A 306 15.03 -15.24 5.31
C ALA A 306 15.32 -16.05 4.03
N TRP A 307 14.31 -16.54 3.32
CA TRP A 307 14.48 -17.28 2.06
C TRP A 307 15.00 -16.38 0.93
N ILE A 308 14.38 -15.22 0.70
CA ILE A 308 14.86 -14.30 -0.34
C ILE A 308 16.22 -13.70 0.03
N THR A 309 16.51 -13.49 1.31
CA THR A 309 17.84 -13.05 1.76
C THR A 309 18.88 -14.14 1.50
N ALA A 310 18.56 -15.42 1.71
CA ALA A 310 19.47 -16.52 1.36
C ALA A 310 19.78 -16.56 -0.14
N TRP A 311 18.77 -16.28 -0.99
CA TRP A 311 18.97 -16.06 -2.42
C TRP A 311 19.91 -14.89 -2.71
N ARG A 312 19.70 -13.73 -2.08
CA ARG A 312 20.55 -12.55 -2.22
C ARG A 312 21.99 -12.77 -1.70
N ILE A 313 22.20 -13.58 -0.66
CA ILE A 313 23.55 -13.90 -0.17
C ILE A 313 24.39 -14.52 -1.28
N ASP A 314 23.83 -15.45 -2.06
CA ASP A 314 24.56 -16.03 -3.18
C ASP A 314 24.59 -15.09 -4.39
N ARG A 315 23.42 -14.70 -4.89
CA ARG A 315 23.29 -13.91 -6.13
C ARG A 315 23.94 -12.55 -6.02
N TYR A 316 23.67 -11.83 -4.94
CA TYR A 316 24.17 -10.47 -4.73
C TYR A 316 25.50 -10.46 -4.01
N ALA A 317 25.58 -10.97 -2.78
CA ALA A 317 26.78 -10.77 -1.96
C ALA A 317 28.02 -11.52 -2.47
N LYS A 318 27.86 -12.71 -3.10
CA LYS A 318 28.95 -13.42 -3.78
C LYS A 318 29.08 -13.05 -5.26
N GLY A 319 28.17 -12.23 -5.80
CA GLY A 319 28.20 -11.74 -7.18
C GLY A 319 27.85 -12.79 -8.25
N THR A 320 27.28 -13.95 -7.89
CA THR A 320 26.95 -15.00 -8.87
C THR A 320 25.88 -14.55 -9.86
N MET A 321 25.04 -13.58 -9.49
CA MET A 321 24.03 -12.96 -10.34
C MET A 321 24.57 -12.53 -11.70
N LEU A 322 25.78 -11.98 -11.77
CA LEU A 322 26.33 -11.39 -13.01
C LEU A 322 26.46 -12.39 -14.17
N THR A 323 26.46 -13.69 -13.86
CA THR A 323 26.54 -14.78 -14.84
C THR A 323 25.22 -15.49 -15.07
N THR A 324 24.16 -15.09 -14.36
CA THR A 324 22.86 -15.75 -14.45
C THR A 324 22.06 -15.28 -15.67
N PRO A 325 21.25 -16.15 -16.28
CA PRO A 325 20.45 -15.78 -17.44
C PRO A 325 19.53 -14.57 -17.21
N PHE A 326 18.89 -14.44 -16.04
CA PHE A 326 17.98 -13.32 -15.79
C PHE A 326 18.68 -11.96 -15.82
N TYR A 327 19.86 -11.85 -15.20
CA TYR A 327 20.62 -10.60 -15.19
C TYR A 327 21.14 -10.23 -16.59
N LEU A 328 21.56 -11.22 -17.37
CA LEU A 328 22.03 -11.02 -18.74
C LEU A 328 20.91 -10.60 -19.70
N ARG A 329 19.65 -10.96 -19.39
CA ARG A 329 18.47 -10.53 -20.16
C ARG A 329 17.91 -9.19 -19.72
N ALA A 330 18.22 -8.72 -18.51
CA ALA A 330 17.76 -7.41 -18.03
C ALA A 330 18.25 -6.30 -18.97
N SER A 331 17.33 -5.40 -19.36
CA SER A 331 17.62 -4.32 -20.29
C SER A 331 18.35 -3.15 -19.62
N ASP A 332 19.08 -2.38 -20.44
CA ASP A 332 19.86 -1.21 -20.02
C ASP A 332 19.91 -0.17 -21.16
N LYS A 333 18.78 -0.01 -21.88
CA LYS A 333 18.72 0.82 -23.10
C LYS A 333 19.03 2.30 -22.82
N ASP A 334 18.71 2.78 -21.63
CA ASP A 334 19.00 4.13 -21.16
C ASP A 334 20.28 4.19 -20.31
N GLY A 335 21.12 3.15 -20.32
CA GLY A 335 22.34 3.06 -19.50
C GLY A 335 23.44 4.06 -19.88
N ASN A 336 23.38 4.63 -21.09
CA ASN A 336 24.29 5.69 -21.53
C ASN A 336 23.57 7.06 -21.56
N PRO A 337 24.28 8.17 -21.25
CA PRO A 337 23.65 9.50 -21.14
C PRO A 337 22.87 9.95 -22.38
N GLY A 338 23.37 9.68 -23.59
CA GLY A 338 22.72 10.11 -24.82
C GLY A 338 21.40 9.38 -25.11
N ALA A 339 21.33 8.07 -24.85
CA ALA A 339 20.10 7.30 -24.98
C ALA A 339 19.05 7.75 -23.95
N LEU A 340 19.48 7.95 -22.71
CA LEU A 340 18.62 8.44 -21.64
C LEU A 340 17.99 9.80 -21.96
N GLU A 341 18.79 10.76 -22.42
CA GLU A 341 18.30 12.08 -22.86
C GLU A 341 17.29 11.95 -24.00
N THR A 342 17.55 11.06 -24.97
CA THR A 342 16.66 10.81 -26.10
C THR A 342 15.32 10.21 -25.65
N SER A 343 15.34 9.19 -24.79
CA SER A 343 14.14 8.55 -24.25
C SER A 343 13.32 9.52 -23.40
N LYS A 344 13.98 10.34 -22.58
CA LYS A 344 13.33 11.40 -21.78
C LYS A 344 12.66 12.44 -22.67
N ALA A 345 13.38 12.97 -23.67
CA ALA A 345 12.82 13.94 -24.62
C ALA A 345 11.61 13.37 -25.37
N LYS A 346 11.65 12.08 -25.75
CA LYS A 346 10.53 11.39 -26.39
C LYS A 346 9.30 11.29 -25.48
N ARG A 347 9.49 10.99 -24.19
CA ARG A 347 8.39 10.98 -23.20
C ARG A 347 7.83 12.39 -23.02
N ASP A 348 8.70 13.38 -22.81
CA ASP A 348 8.28 14.76 -22.54
C ASP A 348 7.55 15.38 -23.73
N LEU A 349 7.93 15.05 -24.96
CA LEU A 349 7.17 15.42 -26.16
C LEU A 349 5.74 14.86 -26.14
N LYS A 350 5.56 13.59 -25.76
CA LYS A 350 4.23 12.98 -25.63
C LYS A 350 3.41 13.65 -24.52
N GLN A 351 4.05 13.93 -23.38
CA GLN A 351 3.41 14.61 -22.26
C GLN A 351 2.97 16.04 -22.64
N GLY A 352 3.83 16.79 -23.33
CA GLY A 352 3.49 18.12 -23.83
C GLY A 352 2.31 18.12 -24.81
N ALA A 353 2.15 17.06 -25.62
CA ALA A 353 0.99 16.89 -26.49
C ALA A 353 -0.31 16.63 -25.70
N VAL A 354 -0.26 15.83 -24.63
CA VAL A 354 -1.42 15.64 -23.72
C VAL A 354 -1.79 16.97 -23.06
N GLU A 355 -0.80 17.71 -22.56
CA GLU A 355 -1.04 19.01 -21.90
C GLU A 355 -1.63 20.06 -22.85
N ALA A 356 -1.22 20.06 -24.12
CA ALA A 356 -1.82 20.91 -25.15
C ALA A 356 -3.31 20.59 -25.33
N ARG A 357 -3.66 19.31 -25.50
CA ARG A 357 -5.06 18.87 -25.61
C ARG A 357 -5.89 19.18 -24.36
N ARG A 358 -5.29 19.06 -23.17
CA ARG A 358 -5.94 19.44 -21.91
C ARG A 358 -6.26 20.93 -21.88
N ARG A 359 -5.32 21.79 -22.27
CA ARG A 359 -5.53 23.26 -22.34
C ARG A 359 -6.65 23.60 -23.32
N GLU A 360 -6.68 22.97 -24.49
CA GLU A 360 -7.76 23.13 -25.47
C GLU A 360 -9.11 22.71 -24.89
N LYS A 361 -9.17 21.54 -24.24
CA LYS A 361 -10.41 21.04 -23.64
C LYS A 361 -10.94 21.98 -22.55
N ILE A 362 -10.07 22.45 -21.65
CA ILE A 362 -10.40 23.45 -20.61
C ILE A 362 -10.94 24.73 -21.25
N ALA A 363 -10.27 25.25 -22.28
CA ALA A 363 -10.68 26.47 -22.95
C ALA A 363 -12.03 26.34 -23.67
N SER A 364 -12.36 25.13 -24.15
CA SER A 364 -13.63 24.83 -24.84
C SER A 364 -14.79 24.47 -23.90
N GLN A 365 -14.52 24.20 -22.62
CA GLN A 365 -15.54 23.77 -21.66
C GLN A 365 -16.41 24.96 -21.24
N PRO A 366 -17.75 24.87 -21.31
CA PRO A 366 -18.64 25.89 -20.78
C PRO A 366 -18.40 26.12 -19.28
N ALA A 367 -18.40 27.39 -18.84
CA ALA A 367 -18.09 27.76 -17.45
C ALA A 367 -19.09 27.15 -16.45
N ASP A 368 -20.35 26.98 -16.84
CA ASP A 368 -21.43 26.37 -16.07
C ASP A 368 -21.33 24.84 -15.98
N LYS A 369 -20.44 24.21 -16.75
CA LYS A 369 -20.23 22.75 -16.78
C LYS A 369 -18.80 22.36 -16.43
N MET A 370 -18.05 23.22 -15.76
CA MET A 370 -16.65 22.93 -15.44
C MET A 370 -16.50 21.71 -14.54
N ASP A 371 -17.50 21.44 -13.69
CA ASP A 371 -17.52 20.28 -12.79
C ASP A 371 -17.66 18.92 -13.52
N GLU A 372 -18.09 18.93 -14.78
CA GLU A 372 -18.20 17.73 -15.64
C GLU A 372 -16.88 17.45 -16.41
N LEU A 373 -15.87 18.32 -16.30
CA LEU A 373 -14.67 18.24 -17.10
C LEU A 373 -13.77 17.07 -16.67
N VAL A 374 -13.75 16.03 -17.49
CA VAL A 374 -12.78 14.93 -17.36
C VAL A 374 -11.61 15.15 -18.32
N LEU A 375 -10.40 15.30 -17.78
CA LEU A 375 -9.19 15.46 -18.58
C LEU A 375 -8.57 14.11 -18.94
N GLU A 376 -7.97 14.03 -20.15
CA GLU A 376 -7.17 12.87 -20.56
C GLU A 376 -6.07 12.59 -19.54
N ALA A 377 -5.77 11.31 -19.26
CA ALA A 377 -4.68 10.93 -18.37
C ALA A 377 -3.30 11.37 -18.92
N GLY A 378 -2.37 11.67 -18.02
CA GLY A 378 -1.00 12.05 -18.41
C GLY A 378 -0.20 10.83 -18.87
N ILE A 379 0.93 11.08 -19.52
CA ILE A 379 1.93 10.04 -19.74
C ILE A 379 2.60 9.72 -18.40
N LYS A 380 2.81 8.44 -18.10
CA LYS A 380 3.56 8.00 -16.92
C LYS A 380 4.89 8.77 -16.80
N ASP A 381 5.33 9.03 -15.58
CA ASP A 381 6.60 9.71 -15.35
C ASP A 381 7.76 8.96 -16.00
N PHE A 382 8.79 9.71 -16.40
CA PHE A 382 9.93 9.11 -17.09
C PHE A 382 10.69 8.21 -16.12
N ASP A 383 10.67 6.92 -16.44
CA ASP A 383 11.35 5.86 -15.73
C ASP A 383 12.32 5.19 -16.71
N PRO A 384 13.64 5.41 -16.58
CA PRO A 384 14.60 4.96 -17.58
C PRO A 384 14.79 3.44 -17.55
N ASP A 385 15.01 2.87 -18.74
CA ASP A 385 15.35 1.46 -18.93
C ASP A 385 16.84 1.24 -18.56
N ILE A 386 17.10 1.10 -17.25
CA ILE A 386 18.43 0.88 -16.66
C ILE A 386 18.43 -0.29 -15.66
N ALA A 387 17.63 -1.32 -15.93
CA ALA A 387 17.39 -2.41 -15.00
C ALA A 387 18.69 -3.17 -14.66
N GLN A 388 19.55 -3.41 -15.64
CA GLN A 388 20.84 -4.06 -15.41
C GLN A 388 21.74 -3.24 -14.48
N THR A 389 21.80 -1.92 -14.68
CA THR A 389 22.51 -0.99 -13.81
C THR A 389 21.94 -0.98 -12.39
N GLN A 390 20.61 -0.85 -12.25
CA GLN A 390 19.91 -0.83 -10.96
C GLN A 390 20.15 -2.12 -10.15
N LEU A 391 19.97 -3.29 -10.77
CA LEU A 391 20.20 -4.60 -10.15
C LEU A 391 21.66 -4.75 -9.69
N LYS A 392 22.62 -4.34 -10.53
CA LYS A 392 24.04 -4.41 -10.17
C LYS A 392 24.35 -3.59 -8.94
N GLN A 393 23.88 -2.34 -8.88
CA GLN A 393 24.16 -1.50 -7.74
C GLN A 393 23.41 -1.95 -6.47
N ALA A 394 22.18 -2.47 -6.60
CA ALA A 394 21.47 -3.15 -5.51
C ALA A 394 22.24 -4.36 -4.98
N SER A 395 22.87 -5.14 -5.86
CA SER A 395 23.67 -6.30 -5.48
C SER A 395 24.93 -5.91 -4.69
N VAL A 396 25.60 -4.83 -5.10
CA VAL A 396 26.76 -4.27 -4.39
C VAL A 396 26.34 -3.79 -3.01
N GLU A 397 25.26 -3.01 -2.93
CA GLU A 397 24.73 -2.50 -1.67
C GLU A 397 24.37 -3.62 -0.69
N PHE A 398 23.65 -4.64 -1.15
CA PHE A 398 23.33 -5.80 -0.33
C PHE A 398 24.60 -6.50 0.17
N GLY A 399 25.59 -6.68 -0.71
CA GLY A 399 26.85 -7.33 -0.36
C GLY A 399 27.66 -6.56 0.69
N GLU A 400 27.71 -5.23 0.58
CA GLU A 400 28.35 -4.35 1.56
C GLU A 400 27.67 -4.47 2.93
N ASP A 401 26.34 -4.40 2.96
CA ASP A 401 25.54 -4.56 4.19
C ASP A 401 25.78 -5.93 4.83
N TYR A 402 25.71 -7.01 4.04
CA TYR A 402 25.90 -8.38 4.51
C TYR A 402 27.28 -8.63 5.13
N ARG A 403 28.32 -7.96 4.59
CA ARG A 403 29.70 -8.03 5.10
C ARG A 403 29.99 -7.04 6.23
N GLN A 404 29.00 -6.26 6.66
CA GLN A 404 29.15 -5.18 7.64
C GLN A 404 30.24 -4.18 7.23
N GLN A 405 30.40 -3.94 5.93
CA GLN A 405 31.27 -2.89 5.42
C GLN A 405 30.58 -1.55 5.73
N LEU A 406 31.19 -0.74 6.60
CA LEU A 406 30.63 0.53 7.07
C LEU A 406 30.26 1.44 5.89
N ARG A 407 28.97 1.50 5.56
CA ARG A 407 28.38 2.66 4.90
C ARG A 407 28.18 3.71 5.98
N SER A 408 29.14 4.61 6.17
CA SER A 408 28.91 5.78 7.02
C SER A 408 27.89 6.67 6.32
N PRO A 409 26.67 6.89 6.84
CA PRO A 409 25.88 8.02 6.41
C PRO A 409 26.63 9.25 6.93
N THR A 410 27.42 9.89 6.08
CA THR A 410 28.17 11.09 6.44
C THR A 410 27.30 12.35 6.44
N SER A 411 26.03 12.24 6.01
CA SER A 411 25.13 13.38 5.90
C SER A 411 24.14 13.45 7.06
N ILE A 412 24.05 14.64 7.66
CA ILE A 412 22.86 15.10 8.37
C ILE A 412 21.71 15.06 7.35
N GLY A 413 20.77 14.13 7.52
CA GLY A 413 19.52 14.19 6.75
C GLY A 413 18.73 15.40 7.22
N GLN A 414 18.23 16.21 6.28
CA GLN A 414 17.26 17.26 6.59
C GLN A 414 15.95 16.99 5.87
N LEU A 415 14.84 17.14 6.60
CA LEU A 415 13.51 17.21 6.01
C LEU A 415 13.02 18.65 6.11
N VAL A 416 12.84 19.28 4.96
CA VAL A 416 12.36 20.66 4.85
C VAL A 416 10.89 20.65 4.46
N LEU A 417 10.04 21.21 5.33
CA LEU A 417 8.61 21.35 5.10
C LEU A 417 8.27 22.84 5.12
N ALA A 418 8.25 23.48 3.95
CA ALA A 418 7.86 24.90 3.82
C ALA A 418 6.40 25.14 4.25
N ALA A 419 5.55 24.11 4.09
CA ALA A 419 4.23 24.01 4.68
C ALA A 419 4.09 22.63 5.32
N ILE A 420 3.62 22.57 6.56
CA ILE A 420 3.47 21.30 7.28
C ILE A 420 2.20 20.60 6.79
N PRO A 421 2.29 19.37 6.28
CA PRO A 421 1.12 18.70 5.76
C PRO A 421 0.23 18.19 6.91
N HIS A 422 -1.05 17.96 6.62
CA HIS A 422 -2.01 17.52 7.65
C HIS A 422 -1.88 16.04 8.02
N ASN A 423 -1.35 15.22 7.11
CA ASN A 423 -1.03 13.84 7.43
C ASN A 423 0.15 13.79 8.41
N THR A 424 0.23 12.68 9.13
CA THR A 424 1.23 12.51 10.18
C THR A 424 2.56 12.13 9.57
N ILE A 425 3.65 12.73 10.03
CA ILE A 425 5.00 12.26 9.73
C ILE A 425 5.58 11.69 11.00
N PHE A 426 6.05 10.46 10.95
CA PHE A 426 6.70 9.74 12.04
C PHE A 426 8.20 9.64 11.79
N LEU A 427 8.99 9.71 12.85
CA LEU A 427 10.37 9.26 12.90
C LEU A 427 10.38 7.73 13.04
N LEU A 428 11.16 7.06 12.19
CA LEU A 428 11.37 5.62 12.28
C LEU A 428 12.25 5.30 13.49
N ASN A 429 11.85 4.31 14.29
CA ASN A 429 12.77 3.75 15.27
C ASN A 429 13.87 2.96 14.54
N ILE A 430 15.11 3.43 14.66
CA ILE A 430 16.26 2.76 14.06
C ILE A 430 17.01 1.89 15.07
N ASP A 431 16.60 1.89 16.34
CA ASP A 431 17.23 1.12 17.40
C ASP A 431 17.06 -0.39 17.19
N ASP A 432 15.99 -0.80 16.48
CA ASP A 432 15.73 -2.20 16.12
C ASP A 432 16.60 -2.69 14.96
N ARG A 433 17.28 -1.80 14.21
CA ARG A 433 18.04 -2.20 13.01
C ARG A 433 19.14 -3.23 13.28
N PRO A 434 19.99 -3.11 14.33
CA PRO A 434 20.98 -4.14 14.64
C PRO A 434 20.35 -5.50 14.96
N ARG A 435 19.20 -5.49 15.64
CA ARG A 435 18.46 -6.71 15.99
C ARG A 435 17.85 -7.35 14.75
N GLU A 436 17.13 -6.58 13.92
CA GLU A 436 16.54 -7.07 12.67
C GLU A 436 17.61 -7.61 11.73
N TYR A 437 18.71 -6.88 11.57
CA TYR A 437 19.87 -7.33 10.80
C TYR A 437 20.40 -8.68 11.30
N ALA A 438 20.64 -8.81 12.60
CA ALA A 438 21.16 -10.05 13.18
C ALA A 438 20.20 -11.24 12.96
N LEU A 439 18.89 -11.03 13.14
CA LEU A 439 17.87 -12.06 12.93
C LEU A 439 17.76 -12.47 11.46
N ILE A 440 17.68 -11.51 10.55
CA ILE A 440 17.58 -11.74 9.10
C ILE A 440 18.82 -12.49 8.62
N LYS A 441 20.02 -12.00 8.98
CA LYS A 441 21.27 -12.62 8.56
C LYS A 441 21.39 -14.04 9.10
N ALA A 442 21.19 -14.24 10.40
CA ALA A 442 21.33 -15.57 11.01
C ALA A 442 20.35 -16.58 10.40
N SER A 443 19.09 -16.18 10.18
CA SER A 443 18.08 -17.05 9.58
C SER A 443 18.42 -17.36 8.11
N ALA A 444 18.84 -16.36 7.34
CA ALA A 444 19.19 -16.52 5.93
C ALA A 444 20.43 -17.41 5.72
N ASP A 445 21.48 -17.24 6.54
CA ASP A 445 22.71 -18.04 6.47
C ASP A 445 22.42 -19.55 6.53
N THR A 446 21.45 -19.97 7.37
CA THR A 446 21.05 -21.38 7.50
C THR A 446 20.36 -21.96 6.25
N LYS A 447 19.84 -21.10 5.38
CA LYS A 447 19.06 -21.49 4.20
C LYS A 447 19.88 -21.48 2.90
N VAL A 448 21.06 -20.84 2.89
CA VAL A 448 21.91 -20.70 1.69
C VAL A 448 22.25 -22.06 1.09
N ALA A 449 22.71 -23.03 1.89
CA ALA A 449 23.10 -24.35 1.39
C ALA A 449 21.91 -25.17 0.85
N THR A 450 20.67 -24.82 1.23
CA THR A 450 19.46 -25.46 0.69
C THR A 450 19.20 -24.98 -0.74
N LEU A 451 19.29 -23.66 -0.98
CA LEU A 451 19.09 -23.08 -2.31
C LEU A 451 20.31 -23.29 -3.23
N PHE A 452 21.52 -23.23 -2.67
CA PHE A 452 22.81 -23.33 -3.37
C PHE A 452 23.67 -24.42 -2.73
N PRO A 453 23.44 -25.69 -3.10
CA PRO A 453 24.15 -26.82 -2.51
C PRO A 453 25.63 -26.81 -2.92
N PRO A 454 26.56 -27.32 -2.08
CA PRO A 454 27.99 -27.38 -2.40
C PRO A 454 28.32 -28.18 -3.67
N LEU A 455 27.45 -29.12 -4.06
CA LEU A 455 27.57 -29.90 -5.31
C LEU A 455 27.20 -29.10 -6.57
N GLY A 456 26.75 -27.86 -6.42
CA GLY A 456 26.36 -26.96 -7.50
C GLY A 456 24.87 -26.97 -7.80
N GLU A 457 24.38 -25.89 -8.44
CA GLU A 457 22.95 -25.67 -8.68
C GLU A 457 22.24 -26.77 -9.46
N ALA A 458 22.96 -27.46 -10.34
CA ALA A 458 22.43 -28.59 -11.10
C ALA A 458 22.05 -29.78 -10.20
N SER A 459 22.67 -29.93 -9.02
CA SER A 459 22.44 -31.07 -8.14
C SER A 459 21.06 -31.07 -7.48
N ASN A 460 20.36 -29.92 -7.46
CA ASN A 460 19.04 -29.78 -6.86
C ASN A 460 18.04 -29.06 -7.78
N ALA A 461 18.34 -28.91 -9.08
CA ALA A 461 17.56 -28.10 -10.02
C ALA A 461 16.08 -28.50 -10.07
N ASP A 462 15.80 -29.80 -10.07
CA ASP A 462 14.43 -30.36 -10.15
C ASP A 462 13.77 -30.58 -8.78
N THR A 463 14.44 -30.19 -7.68
CA THR A 463 13.88 -30.26 -6.32
C THR A 463 13.10 -28.98 -5.99
N PRO A 464 12.23 -28.98 -4.97
CA PRO A 464 11.58 -27.75 -4.50
C PRO A 464 12.57 -26.60 -4.25
N ALA A 465 13.78 -26.89 -3.75
CA ALA A 465 14.80 -25.87 -3.53
C ALA A 465 15.36 -25.27 -4.83
N GLY A 466 15.60 -26.07 -5.87
CA GLY A 466 16.01 -25.58 -7.17
C GLY A 466 14.92 -24.77 -7.88
N LEU A 467 13.66 -25.20 -7.75
CA LEU A 467 12.50 -24.50 -8.29
C LEU A 467 12.23 -23.17 -7.57
N VAL A 468 12.42 -23.10 -6.24
CA VAL A 468 12.35 -21.85 -5.49
C VAL A 468 13.49 -20.90 -5.87
N ARG A 469 14.70 -21.41 -6.07
CA ARG A 469 15.80 -20.60 -6.62
C ARG A 469 15.42 -20.03 -7.99
N ALA A 470 14.85 -20.85 -8.87
CA ALA A 470 14.39 -20.41 -10.18
C ALA A 470 13.23 -19.38 -10.10
N LEU A 471 12.32 -19.52 -9.13
CA LEU A 471 11.28 -18.52 -8.86
C LEU A 471 11.90 -17.15 -8.53
N PHE A 472 12.91 -17.12 -7.67
CA PHE A 472 13.60 -15.87 -7.34
C PHE A 472 14.43 -15.31 -8.52
N ASP A 473 15.08 -16.19 -9.29
CA ASP A 473 15.86 -15.79 -10.46
C ASP A 473 14.97 -15.19 -11.56
N ASP A 474 13.84 -15.83 -11.89
CA ASP A 474 13.09 -15.51 -13.10
C ASP A 474 11.72 -14.87 -12.87
N GLN A 475 11.14 -14.85 -11.66
CA GLN A 475 9.79 -14.34 -11.41
C GLN A 475 9.73 -13.21 -10.39
N VAL A 476 10.49 -13.31 -9.29
CA VAL A 476 10.45 -12.29 -8.24
C VAL A 476 11.30 -11.09 -8.64
N HIS A 477 10.65 -9.93 -8.70
CA HIS A 477 11.33 -8.65 -8.96
C HIS A 477 12.05 -8.15 -7.72
N ASP A 478 12.93 -7.17 -7.88
CA ASP A 478 13.54 -6.41 -6.79
C ASP A 478 13.04 -4.97 -6.84
N SER A 479 11.97 -4.71 -6.10
CA SER A 479 11.33 -3.40 -6.08
C SER A 479 12.23 -2.31 -5.48
N ARG A 480 13.21 -2.68 -4.64
CA ARG A 480 14.17 -1.76 -4.03
C ARG A 480 15.32 -1.40 -4.97
N ALA A 481 15.66 -2.26 -5.94
CA ALA A 481 16.60 -1.90 -7.02
C ALA A 481 16.03 -0.79 -7.92
N TRP A 482 14.72 -0.83 -8.16
CA TRP A 482 14.02 0.03 -9.12
C TRP A 482 13.48 1.34 -8.53
N PHE A 483 12.74 1.27 -7.42
CA PHE A 483 11.80 2.33 -7.02
C PHE A 483 12.44 3.71 -6.84
N MET A 484 11.97 4.68 -7.64
CA MET A 484 12.39 6.08 -7.65
C MET A 484 13.90 6.32 -7.79
N HIS A 485 14.69 5.30 -8.15
CA HIS A 485 16.15 5.38 -8.19
C HIS A 485 16.64 6.53 -9.09
N TYR A 486 16.05 6.65 -10.28
CA TYR A 486 16.40 7.71 -11.22
C TYR A 486 15.95 9.09 -10.75
N ALA A 487 14.72 9.21 -10.24
CA ALA A 487 14.17 10.49 -9.79
C ALA A 487 14.94 11.07 -8.58
N LEU A 488 15.53 10.22 -7.75
CA LEU A 488 16.18 10.58 -6.50
C LEU A 488 17.70 10.57 -6.54
N GLY A 489 18.30 9.96 -7.58
CA GLY A 489 19.74 9.79 -7.69
C GLY A 489 20.37 8.83 -6.67
N THR A 490 19.55 8.23 -5.78
CA THR A 490 19.96 7.24 -4.77
C THR A 490 18.80 6.31 -4.43
N ARG A 491 19.09 5.09 -3.96
CA ARG A 491 18.10 4.19 -3.32
C ARG A 491 17.82 4.68 -1.91
N GLU A 492 16.59 4.51 -1.43
CA GLU A 492 16.10 4.91 -0.09
C GLU A 492 17.22 4.95 0.97
N PRO A 493 17.80 6.12 1.29
CA PRO A 493 19.06 6.23 2.05
C PRO A 493 19.00 5.61 3.45
N TRP A 494 17.79 5.52 3.99
CA TRP A 494 17.51 5.01 5.34
C TRP A 494 16.93 3.59 5.33
N GLY A 495 16.60 3.05 4.16
CA GLY A 495 16.14 1.68 3.97
C GLY A 495 17.30 0.69 3.85
N SER A 496 17.03 -0.59 4.11
CA SER A 496 18.01 -1.68 3.87
C SER A 496 17.26 -2.98 3.56
N TYR A 497 17.93 -3.88 2.85
CA TYR A 497 17.47 -5.27 2.70
C TYR A 497 17.47 -6.06 4.01
N PHE A 498 18.09 -5.51 5.07
CA PHE A 498 18.13 -6.09 6.41
C PHE A 498 17.15 -5.42 7.37
N LEU A 499 16.01 -4.94 6.84
CA LEU A 499 14.86 -4.48 7.62
C LEU A 499 13.63 -5.29 7.26
N TYR A 500 12.81 -5.61 8.26
CA TYR A 500 11.48 -6.13 8.02
C TYR A 500 10.55 -5.02 7.52
N ARG A 501 9.55 -5.40 6.73
CA ARG A 501 8.50 -4.49 6.27
C ARG A 501 7.75 -3.90 7.47
N MET A 502 7.41 -2.62 7.37
CA MET A 502 6.48 -1.99 8.31
C MET A 502 5.06 -2.45 8.02
N ILE A 503 4.31 -2.82 9.07
CA ILE A 503 2.96 -3.36 8.98
C ILE A 503 2.06 -2.61 9.97
N TYR A 504 1.07 -1.89 9.45
CA TYR A 504 -0.03 -1.32 10.23
C TYR A 504 -1.17 -2.33 10.39
N PHE A 505 -1.82 -2.33 11.55
CA PHE A 505 -3.00 -3.17 11.84
C PHE A 505 -3.87 -2.47 12.89
N GLY A 506 -5.04 -1.99 12.47
CA GLY A 506 -5.81 -1.01 13.25
C GLY A 506 -4.97 0.22 13.56
N ASP A 507 -4.94 0.63 14.83
CA ASP A 507 -4.13 1.75 15.32
C ASP A 507 -2.67 1.38 15.65
N ASN A 508 -2.29 0.12 15.44
CA ASN A 508 -1.00 -0.42 15.84
C ASN A 508 -0.05 -0.58 14.64
N CYS A 509 1.25 -0.66 14.94
CA CYS A 509 2.31 -0.93 14.00
C CYS A 509 3.29 -1.96 14.57
N ASN A 510 3.81 -2.85 13.72
CA ASN A 510 4.83 -3.83 14.14
C ASN A 510 6.17 -3.19 14.50
N LYS A 511 6.38 -1.93 14.10
CA LYS A 511 7.56 -1.12 14.41
C LYS A 511 7.18 0.03 15.32
N SER A 512 8.11 0.39 16.20
CA SER A 512 7.94 1.57 17.06
C SER A 512 8.17 2.85 16.25
N LEU A 513 7.27 3.82 16.39
CA LEU A 513 7.28 5.10 15.66
C LEU A 513 7.14 6.27 16.64
N SER A 514 7.81 7.38 16.35
CA SER A 514 7.70 8.62 17.13
C SER A 514 7.10 9.72 16.25
N PRO A 515 6.05 10.44 16.67
CA PRO A 515 5.42 11.44 15.80
C PRO A 515 6.24 12.73 15.75
N LEU A 516 6.49 13.24 14.54
CA LEU A 516 7.17 14.51 14.28
C LEU A 516 6.18 15.64 14.00
N THR A 517 5.18 15.36 13.16
CA THR A 517 4.11 16.31 12.81
C THR A 517 2.77 15.62 12.82
N ILE A 518 1.73 16.29 13.34
CA ILE A 518 0.35 15.80 13.38
C ILE A 518 -0.58 16.96 13.03
N ALA A 519 -1.56 16.73 12.14
CA ALA A 519 -2.62 17.69 11.82
C ALA A 519 -2.12 19.08 11.36
N GLY A 520 -0.94 19.15 10.75
CA GLY A 520 -0.33 20.40 10.30
C GLY A 520 0.48 21.14 11.36
N ASP A 521 0.72 20.54 12.54
CA ASP A 521 1.54 21.11 13.61
C ASP A 521 2.76 20.23 13.91
N VAL A 522 3.83 20.85 14.44
CA VAL A 522 5.01 20.14 14.98
C VAL A 522 4.68 19.60 16.37
N VAL A 523 4.89 18.30 16.59
CA VAL A 523 4.58 17.67 17.87
C VAL A 523 5.44 18.23 18.98
N GLY A 524 4.79 18.68 20.07
CA GLY A 524 5.44 19.28 21.22
C GLY A 524 5.77 20.77 21.09
N ALA A 525 5.47 21.42 19.96
CA ALA A 525 5.68 22.86 19.81
C ALA A 525 4.72 23.67 20.69
N ALA A 526 5.24 24.72 21.35
CA ALA A 526 4.43 25.62 22.18
C ALA A 526 3.52 26.54 21.34
N THR A 527 3.96 26.89 20.13
CA THR A 527 3.28 27.78 19.19
C THR A 527 3.03 27.09 17.85
N VAL A 528 2.03 27.57 17.10
CA VAL A 528 1.79 27.11 15.72
C VAL A 528 2.96 27.54 14.84
N VAL A 529 3.43 26.65 13.98
CA VAL A 529 4.58 26.86 13.11
C VAL A 529 4.13 26.70 11.65
N GLY A 530 4.41 27.70 10.80
CA GLY A 530 4.00 27.67 9.39
C GLY A 530 4.81 26.70 8.53
N GLY A 531 6.10 26.52 8.87
CA GLY A 531 7.01 25.61 8.19
C GLY A 531 8.19 25.22 9.09
N VAL A 532 8.74 24.03 8.90
CA VAL A 532 9.76 23.45 9.78
C VAL A 532 10.88 22.79 8.99
N ILE A 533 12.10 22.86 9.53
CA ILE A 533 13.23 22.06 9.10
C ILE A 533 13.55 21.07 10.22
N PHE A 534 13.40 19.77 9.94
CA PHE A 534 13.91 18.73 10.82
C PHE A 534 15.32 18.35 10.40
N SER A 535 16.26 18.40 11.34
CA SER A 535 17.61 17.87 11.17
C SER A 535 17.78 16.58 11.97
N PHE A 536 18.24 15.52 11.31
CA PHE A 536 18.41 14.20 11.92
C PHE A 536 19.87 13.92 12.22
N ARG A 537 20.16 13.49 13.45
CA ARG A 537 21.51 13.12 13.90
C ARG A 537 21.48 11.73 14.50
N GLN A 538 22.39 10.88 14.04
CA GLN A 538 22.61 9.55 14.59
C GLN A 538 23.65 9.66 15.71
N LYS A 539 23.26 9.36 16.96
CA LYS A 539 24.20 9.24 18.08
C LYS A 539 24.57 7.77 18.26
N GLY A 540 25.85 7.45 18.11
CA GLY A 540 26.37 6.12 18.43
C GLY A 540 26.65 6.01 19.93
N THR A 541 26.19 4.92 20.55
CA THR A 541 26.69 4.47 21.85
C THR A 541 27.47 3.17 21.65
N SER A 542 28.70 3.14 22.17
CA SER A 542 29.57 1.98 22.15
C SER A 542 29.16 0.97 23.23
N ALA A 543 27.97 0.39 23.09
CA ALA A 543 27.51 -0.69 23.96
C ALA A 543 27.69 -2.02 23.22
N LYS A 544 28.51 -2.93 23.77
CA LYS A 544 28.61 -4.31 23.29
C LYS A 544 27.37 -5.08 23.75
N LEU A 545 26.55 -5.55 22.82
CA LEU A 545 25.53 -6.56 23.11
C LEU A 545 26.24 -7.87 23.52
N ALA A 546 26.04 -8.29 24.77
CA ALA A 546 26.61 -9.53 25.28
C ALA A 546 26.04 -10.73 24.49
N GLY A 547 26.93 -11.53 23.89
CA GLY A 547 26.58 -12.76 23.17
C GLY A 547 26.60 -12.68 21.65
N LEU A 548 26.82 -11.50 21.05
CA LEU A 548 27.00 -11.33 19.60
C LEU A 548 28.41 -10.83 19.30
N ALA A 549 29.18 -11.59 18.51
CA ALA A 549 30.57 -11.28 18.14
C ALA A 549 30.69 -10.15 17.09
N ALA A 550 29.79 -9.16 17.09
CA ALA A 550 29.83 -8.02 16.19
C ALA A 550 29.59 -6.71 16.96
N THR A 551 30.55 -5.80 16.91
CA THR A 551 30.43 -4.43 17.40
C THR A 551 29.54 -3.62 16.46
N ALA A 552 28.23 -3.80 16.54
CA ALA A 552 27.27 -2.81 16.04
C ALA A 552 26.88 -1.91 17.22
N GLY A 553 27.29 -0.64 17.19
CA GLY A 553 26.87 0.33 18.20
C GLY A 553 25.35 0.48 18.21
N LEU A 554 24.76 0.72 19.39
CA LEU A 554 23.37 1.18 19.48
C LEU A 554 23.33 2.61 18.93
N PHE A 555 22.56 2.81 17.88
CA PHE A 555 22.44 4.11 17.22
C PHE A 555 21.07 4.69 17.48
N THR A 556 20.99 5.72 18.30
CA THR A 556 19.74 6.48 18.46
C THR A 556 19.66 7.59 17.44
N LEU A 557 18.46 7.82 16.91
CA LEU A 557 18.20 8.92 15.99
C LEU A 557 17.53 10.05 16.75
N GLU A 558 18.18 11.21 16.76
CA GLU A 558 17.61 12.43 17.30
C GLU A 558 17.17 13.34 16.16
N SER A 559 15.99 13.95 16.32
CA SER A 559 15.51 15.00 15.43
C SER A 559 15.49 16.34 16.15
N GLN A 560 16.05 17.38 15.54
CA GLN A 560 15.92 18.76 15.98
C GLN A 560 15.04 19.54 15.00
N ALA A 561 14.08 20.30 15.52
CA ALA A 561 13.17 21.12 14.71
C ALA A 561 13.52 22.61 14.84
N VAL A 562 13.67 23.28 13.71
CA VAL A 562 13.83 24.74 13.62
C VAL A 562 12.79 25.33 12.69
N ASP A 563 12.40 26.57 12.93
CA ASP A 563 11.45 27.31 12.11
C ASP A 563 12.05 27.59 10.72
N TYR A 564 11.28 27.33 9.67
CA TYR A 564 11.74 27.40 8.28
C TYR A 564 12.17 28.81 7.85
N LEU A 565 11.51 29.86 8.34
CA LEU A 565 11.75 31.24 7.92
C LEU A 565 12.90 31.89 8.71
N THR A 566 12.94 31.63 10.01
CA THR A 566 13.88 32.29 10.93
C THR A 566 15.14 31.47 11.19
N GLY A 567 15.10 30.15 10.97
CA GLY A 567 16.17 29.22 11.33
C GLY A 567 16.39 29.04 12.83
N LEU A 568 15.49 29.58 13.67
CA LEU A 568 15.58 29.51 15.13
C LEU A 568 14.92 28.23 15.66
N ALA A 569 15.37 27.77 16.83
CA ALA A 569 14.78 26.61 17.50
C ALA A 569 13.30 26.87 17.83
N ILE A 570 12.44 25.89 17.54
CA ILE A 570 11.02 25.95 17.88
C ILE A 570 10.87 25.70 19.40
N PRO A 571 10.27 26.62 20.17
CA PRO A 571 10.02 26.42 21.60
C PRO A 571 9.09 25.22 21.81
N MET A 572 9.47 24.34 22.73
CA MET A 572 8.71 23.12 23.05
C MET A 572 7.99 23.27 24.39
N VAL A 573 6.86 22.58 24.56
CA VAL A 573 6.17 22.46 25.86
C VAL A 573 6.93 21.52 26.80
N ASP A 574 6.73 21.68 28.12
CA ASP A 574 7.48 20.93 29.14
C ASP A 574 7.36 19.40 29.00
N ASN A 575 6.23 18.89 28.50
CA ASN A 575 5.99 17.47 28.28
C ASN A 575 6.25 17.00 26.83
N ALA A 576 6.96 17.78 26.02
CA ALA A 576 7.16 17.47 24.61
C ALA A 576 7.83 16.11 24.37
N ASP A 577 8.75 15.69 25.24
CA ASP A 577 9.41 14.39 25.10
C ASP A 577 8.46 13.21 25.29
N ALA A 578 7.45 13.33 26.16
CA ALA A 578 6.40 12.32 26.28
C ALA A 578 5.50 12.27 25.04
N LEU A 579 5.20 13.43 24.44
CA LEU A 579 4.40 13.51 23.21
C LEU A 579 5.11 12.94 21.97
N LYS A 580 6.45 12.92 21.99
CA LYS A 580 7.32 12.35 20.95
C LYS A 580 7.81 10.94 21.30
N ALA A 581 7.31 10.31 22.35
CA ALA A 581 7.77 8.98 22.74
C ALA A 581 7.53 7.96 21.62
N PHE A 582 8.49 7.06 21.41
CA PHE A 582 8.35 5.94 20.48
C PHE A 582 7.26 4.98 20.97
N THR A 583 6.33 4.61 20.09
CA THR A 583 5.21 3.72 20.41
C THR A 583 4.93 2.73 19.28
N THR A 584 4.35 1.58 19.63
CA THR A 584 3.79 0.60 18.67
C THR A 584 2.30 0.85 18.41
N GLU A 585 1.72 1.89 19.01
CA GLU A 585 0.33 2.33 18.85
C GLU A 585 0.26 3.73 18.22
N PRO A 586 0.87 3.96 17.03
CA PRO A 586 0.96 5.28 16.42
C PRO A 586 -0.40 5.90 16.09
N GLY A 587 -1.43 5.09 15.80
CA GLY A 587 -2.79 5.55 15.54
C GLY A 587 -3.45 6.17 16.77
N VAL A 588 -3.24 5.56 17.94
CA VAL A 588 -3.76 6.08 19.23
C VAL A 588 -3.16 7.44 19.55
N VAL A 589 -1.83 7.56 19.46
CA VAL A 589 -1.12 8.82 19.73
C VAL A 589 -1.55 9.91 18.74
N LYS A 590 -1.68 9.55 17.46
CA LYS A 590 -2.20 10.46 16.43
C LYS A 590 -3.60 10.96 16.76
N ALA A 591 -4.53 10.07 17.10
CA ALA A 591 -5.92 10.42 17.39
C ALA A 591 -6.02 11.37 18.60
N GLN A 592 -5.31 11.06 19.68
CA GLN A 592 -5.28 11.87 20.90
C GLN A 592 -4.73 13.29 20.63
N GLN A 593 -3.59 13.39 19.95
CA GLN A 593 -2.97 14.69 19.67
C GLN A 593 -3.78 15.50 18.64
N THR A 594 -4.38 14.85 17.64
CA THR A 594 -5.26 15.52 16.67
C THR A 594 -6.46 16.16 17.37
N ALA A 595 -7.09 15.46 18.32
CA ALA A 595 -8.19 15.99 19.12
C ALA A 595 -7.77 17.23 19.93
N ALA A 596 -6.64 17.14 20.64
CA ALA A 596 -6.10 18.25 21.43
C ALA A 596 -5.76 19.49 20.56
N ILE A 597 -5.17 19.28 19.38
CA ILE A 597 -4.89 20.35 18.41
C ILE A 597 -6.21 20.99 17.92
N GLY A 598 -7.21 20.16 17.62
CA GLY A 598 -8.53 20.61 17.20
C GLY A 598 -9.22 21.50 18.23
N GLU A 599 -9.19 21.10 19.50
CA GLU A 599 -9.74 21.89 20.62
C GLU A 599 -9.03 23.24 20.76
N LYS A 600 -7.69 23.26 20.74
CA LYS A 600 -6.90 24.49 20.80
C LYS A 600 -7.22 25.45 19.65
N ARG A 601 -7.36 24.92 18.43
CA ARG A 601 -7.74 25.72 17.24
C ARG A 601 -9.17 26.26 17.36
N LEU A 602 -10.10 25.46 17.89
CA LEU A 602 -11.49 25.88 18.11
C LEU A 602 -11.57 27.01 19.15
N GLU A 603 -10.83 26.91 20.25
CA GLU A 603 -10.75 27.97 21.26
C GLU A 603 -10.16 29.27 20.69
N MET A 604 -9.09 29.16 19.90
CA MET A 604 -8.49 30.30 19.22
C MET A 604 -9.48 30.95 18.24
N ALA A 605 -10.20 30.16 17.43
CA ALA A 605 -11.22 30.67 16.52
C ALA A 605 -12.37 31.37 17.27
N LYS A 606 -12.85 30.79 18.39
CA LYS A 606 -13.86 31.42 19.25
C LYS A 606 -13.37 32.77 19.80
N SER A 607 -12.12 32.83 20.27
CA SER A 607 -11.51 34.06 20.79
C SER A 607 -11.43 35.15 19.71
N ILE A 608 -10.97 34.80 18.49
CA ILE A 608 -10.89 35.74 17.36
C ILE A 608 -12.28 36.25 16.94
N ILE A 609 -13.29 35.37 16.91
CA ILE A 609 -14.66 35.77 16.59
C ILE A 609 -15.19 36.72 17.67
N GLN A 610 -14.97 36.40 18.95
CA GLN A 610 -15.38 37.23 20.07
C GLN A 610 -14.70 38.60 20.05
N SER A 611 -13.39 38.68 19.78
CA SER A 611 -12.67 39.95 19.67
C SER A 611 -13.16 40.77 18.47
N GLY A 612 -13.38 40.14 17.32
CA GLY A 612 -13.93 40.79 16.14
C GLY A 612 -15.36 41.30 16.35
N TRP A 613 -16.19 40.57 17.10
CA TRP A 613 -17.53 41.03 17.50
C TRP A 613 -17.45 42.21 18.48
N LEU A 614 -16.49 42.19 19.40
CA LEU A 614 -16.25 43.28 20.34
C LEU A 614 -15.82 44.56 19.62
N GLU A 615 -14.87 44.47 18.67
CA GLU A 615 -14.43 45.61 17.85
C GLU A 615 -15.58 46.17 17.01
N LYS A 616 -16.40 45.29 16.40
CA LYS A 616 -17.57 45.72 15.62
C LYS A 616 -18.62 46.38 16.51
N ALA A 617 -18.90 45.84 17.70
CA ALA A 617 -19.80 46.44 18.67
C ALA A 617 -19.30 47.80 19.18
N GLN A 618 -18.00 47.94 19.46
CA GLN A 618 -17.38 49.21 19.87
C GLN A 618 -17.45 50.26 18.75
N SER A 619 -17.26 49.86 17.49
CA SER A 619 -17.41 50.77 16.33
C SER A 619 -18.85 51.28 16.13
N LEU A 620 -19.85 50.49 16.54
CA LEU A 620 -21.27 50.86 16.48
C LEU A 620 -21.73 51.75 17.65
N VAL A 621 -20.95 51.82 18.73
CA VAL A 621 -21.20 52.72 19.88
C VAL A 621 -20.44 54.05 19.74
N THR A 622 -19.49 54.13 18.80
CA THR A 622 -18.71 55.34 18.48
C THR A 622 -19.18 56.08 17.22
N THR A 623 -20.33 55.68 16.66
CA THR A 623 -21.10 56.42 15.65
C THR A 623 -22.41 56.91 16.26
#